data_AF-A0A6M3XXN9-F1
#
_entry.id   AF-A0A6M3XXN9-F1
#
_cell.length_a   1.000
_cell.length_b   1.000
_cell.length_c   1.000
_cell.angle_alpha   90.00
_cell.angle_beta   90.00
_cell.angle_gamma   90.00
#
_symmetry.space_group_name_H-M   'P 1'
#
loop_
_entity.id
_entity.type
_entity.pdbx_description
1 polymer ?
#
loop_
_entity_poly.entity_id
_entity_poly.type
_entity_poly.pdbx_seq_one_letter_code
_entity_poly.pdbx_strand_id
1 'polypeptide(L)' 'MNRDAKRISISLRPEIELTKSNIRNTNGHGFCGTGYVFKKALSELRKSGAVIVFDKNVCSYFITN' A
#
# COMPACT_ATOMS: atom_id res chain seq x y z
N MET A 1 26.29 -7.74 -2.24
CA MET A 1 25.70 -7.27 -3.51
C MET A 1 24.19 -7.19 -3.35
N ASN A 2 23.64 -5.99 -3.07
CA ASN A 2 22.19 -5.77 -2.98
C ASN A 2 21.62 -5.73 -4.41
N ARG A 3 21.03 -6.84 -4.85
CA ARG A 3 20.32 -6.94 -6.13
C ARG A 3 19.08 -6.03 -6.08
N ASP A 4 19.00 -5.09 -7.00
CA ASP A 4 17.79 -4.35 -7.36
C ASP A 4 17.01 -3.66 -6.23
N ALA A 5 17.61 -2.62 -5.64
CA ALA A 5 16.78 -1.49 -5.24
C ALA A 5 16.23 -0.86 -6.52
N LYS A 6 15.11 -1.39 -7.05
CA LYS A 6 14.35 -0.82 -8.18
C LYS A 6 14.20 0.67 -7.87
N ARG A 7 15.01 1.52 -8.51
CA ARG A 7 15.02 2.96 -8.27
C ARG A 7 13.60 3.42 -8.57
N ILE A 8 12.87 3.80 -7.53
CA ILE A 8 11.55 4.38 -7.71
C ILE A 8 11.81 5.67 -8.48
N SER A 9 11.40 5.73 -9.74
CA SER A 9 11.43 6.97 -10.50
C SER A 9 10.77 8.05 -9.65
N ILE A 10 11.42 9.21 -9.50
CA ILE A 10 10.92 10.31 -8.65
C ILE A 10 9.44 10.61 -8.93
N SER A 11 9.00 10.43 -10.18
CA SER A 11 7.60 10.55 -10.61
C SER A 11 6.60 9.66 -9.87
N LEU A 12 6.98 8.44 -9.48
CA LEU A 12 6.09 7.46 -8.84
C LEU A 12 5.97 7.65 -7.32
N ARG A 13 6.90 8.39 -6.71
CA ARG A 13 6.93 8.63 -5.26
C ARG A 13 5.70 9.40 -4.76
N PRO A 14 5.27 10.52 -5.37
CA PRO A 14 4.04 11.19 -4.97
C PRO A 14 2.81 10.29 -5.10
N GLU A 15 2.73 9.44 -6.12
CA GLU A 15 1.62 8.49 -6.28
C GLU A 15 1.58 7.44 -5.14
N ILE A 16 2.74 6.97 -4.69
CA ILE A 16 2.83 6.05 -3.54
C ILE A 16 2.36 6.73 -2.26
N GLU A 17 2.79 7.97 -2.00
CA GLU A 17 2.36 8.73 -0.82
C GLU A 17 0.85 9.00 -0.84
N LEU A 18 0.29 9.41 -1.99
CA LEU A 18 -1.14 9.60 -2.17
C LEU A 18 -1.92 8.30 -1.91
N THR A 19 -1.43 7.19 -2.46
CA THR A 19 -2.03 5.87 -2.24
C THR A 19 -2.00 5.48 -0.77
N LYS A 20 -0.88 5.71 -0.06
CA LYS A 20 -0.79 5.48 1.39
C LYS A 20 -1.80 6.33 2.17
N SER A 21 -1.95 7.60 1.80
CA SER A 21 -2.92 8.50 2.43
C SER A 21 -4.35 8.00 2.25
N ASN A 22 -4.73 7.64 1.02
CA ASN A 22 -6.04 7.08 0.72
C ASN A 22 -6.31 5.79 1.51
N ILE A 23 -5.32 4.88 1.55
CA ILE A 23 -5.41 3.64 2.32
C ILE A 23 -5.65 3.94 3.81
N ARG A 24 -4.90 4.86 4.42
CA ARG A 24 -5.07 5.25 5.83
C ARG A 24 -6.43 5.92 6.10
N ASN A 25 -6.91 6.72 5.16
CA ASN A 25 -8.21 7.38 5.25
C ASN A 25 -9.40 6.41 5.00
N THR A 26 -9.11 5.19 4.54
CA THR A 26 -10.12 4.16 4.35
C THR A 26 -10.45 3.54 5.72
N ASN A 27 -11.12 4.32 6.57
CA ASN A 27 -11.48 3.91 7.92
C ASN A 27 -12.68 2.95 7.87
N GLY A 28 -12.42 1.64 7.86
CA GLY A 28 -13.45 0.60 7.84
C GLY A 28 -14.02 0.24 6.45
N HIS A 29 -13.63 0.96 5.40
CA HIS A 29 -13.94 0.57 4.02
C HIS A 29 -12.85 -0.37 3.47
N GLY A 30 -13.24 -1.29 2.60
CA GLY A 30 -12.27 -2.10 1.87
C GLY A 30 -11.65 -1.26 0.76
N PHE A 31 -10.34 -1.34 0.57
CA PHE A 31 -9.67 -0.74 -0.58
C PHE A 31 -9.10 -1.85 -1.49
N CYS A 32 -9.26 -1.67 -2.80
CA CYS A 32 -8.75 -2.58 -3.81
C CYS A 32 -7.84 -1.81 -4.76
N GLY A 33 -6.70 -2.41 -5.10
CA GLY A 33 -5.73 -1.79 -5.98
C GLY A 33 -4.83 -2.84 -6.61
N THR A 34 -4.41 -2.57 -7.83
CA THR A 34 -3.45 -3.39 -8.57
C THR A 34 -2.27 -2.53 -9.01
N GLY A 35 -1.15 -3.17 -9.34
CA GLY A 35 0.05 -2.47 -9.83
C GLY A 35 1.15 -2.23 -8.79
N TYR A 36 2.25 -1.64 -9.27
CA TYR A 36 3.49 -1.48 -8.50
C TYR A 36 3.35 -0.47 -7.36
N VAL A 37 2.75 0.69 -7.63
CA VAL A 37 2.53 1.79 -6.66
C VAL A 37 1.76 1.27 -5.45
N PHE A 38 0.67 0.54 -5.68
CA PHE A 38 -0.17 -0.03 -4.63
C PHE A 38 0.57 -1.08 -3.78
N LYS A 39 1.25 -2.03 -4.43
CA LYS A 39 2.06 -3.05 -3.72
C LYS A 39 3.17 -2.40 -2.89
N LYS A 40 3.75 -1.32 -3.39
CA LYS A 40 4.81 -0.59 -2.68
C LYS A 40 4.26 0.17 -1.48
N ALA A 41 3.14 0.88 -1.64
CA ALA A 41 2.43 1.54 -0.55
C ALA A 41 2.07 0.57 0.58
N LEU A 42 1.52 -0.61 0.25
CA LEU A 42 1.23 -1.68 1.21
C LEU A 42 2.48 -2.13 1.97
N SER A 43 3.60 -2.35 1.26
CA SER A 43 4.86 -2.76 1.89
C SER A 43 5.41 -1.70 2.84
N GLU A 44 5.34 -0.42 2.47
CA GLU A 44 5.80 0.68 3.33
C GLU A 44 4.90 0.92 4.55
N LEU A 45 3.59 0.77 4.39
CA LEU A 45 2.65 0.85 5.51
C LEU A 45 2.87 -0.29 6.51
N ARG A 46 3.06 -1.52 6.03
CA ARG A 46 3.41 -2.67 6.88
C ARG A 46 4.73 -2.46 7.63
N LYS A 47 5.75 -1.89 6.98
CA LYS A 47 7.01 -1.50 7.64
C LYS A 47 6.84 -0.40 8.68
N SER A 48 5.84 0.47 8.50
CA SER A 48 5.50 1.52 9.47
C SER A 48 4.66 1.00 10.64
N GLY A 49 4.31 -0.30 10.67
CA GLY A 49 3.53 -0.92 11.73
C GLY A 49 2.04 -1.07 11.45
N ALA A 50 1.53 -0.68 10.28
CA ALA A 50 0.12 -0.86 9.95
C ALA A 50 -0.20 -2.34 9.67
N VAL A 51 -1.27 -2.86 10.31
CA VAL A 51 -1.76 -4.21 10.05
C VAL A 51 -2.75 -4.15 8.90
N ILE A 52 -2.38 -4.75 7.76
CA ILE A 52 -3.22 -4.76 6.55
C ILE A 52 -3.64 -6.19 6.25
N VAL A 53 -4.92 -6.46 6.42
CA VAL A 53 -5.55 -7.76 6.19
C VAL A 53 -6.26 -7.76 4.84
N PHE A 54 -6.13 -8.86 4.10
CA PHE A 54 -6.89 -9.06 2.87
C PHE A 54 -8.10 -9.94 3.19
N ASP A 55 -9.30 -9.39 3.01
CA ASP A 55 -10.54 -10.15 3.10
C ASP A 55 -10.88 -10.76 1.73
N LYS A 56 -10.97 -12.09 1.70
CA LYS A 56 -11.25 -12.84 0.46
C LYS A 56 -12.73 -12.82 0.08
N ASN A 57 -13.63 -12.54 1.01
CA ASN A 57 -15.07 -12.55 0.76
C ASN A 57 -15.48 -11.28 -0.01
N VAL A 58 -14.85 -10.15 0.33
CA VAL A 58 -15.07 -8.85 -0.29
C VAL A 58 -13.94 -8.48 -1.27
N CYS A 59 -12.96 -9.35 -1.47
CA CYS A 59 -11.78 -9.14 -2.33
C CYS A 59 -11.08 -7.79 -2.10
N SER A 60 -10.97 -7.38 -0.84
CA SER A 60 -10.54 -6.03 -0.46
C SER A 60 -9.54 -6.06 0.70
N TYR A 61 -8.65 -5.08 0.73
CA TYR A 61 -7.72 -4.88 1.84
C TYR A 61 -8.35 -3.96 2.88
N PHE A 62 -8.09 -4.27 4.15
CA PHE A 62 -8.55 -3.50 5.31
C PHE A 62 -7.36 -3.17 6.19
N ILE A 63 -7.33 -1.95 6.71
CA ILE A 63 -6.42 -1.60 7.81
C ILE A 63 -7.10 -1.95 9.12
N THR A 64 -6.39 -2.73 9.92
CA THR A 64 -6.68 -2.95 11.33
C THR A 64 -5.63 -2.15 12.12
N ASN A 65 -6.09 -1.36 13.09
CA ASN A 65 -5.23 -0.62 14.00
C ASN A 65 -5.06 -1.43 15.29
#